data_AF-A0A493TL39-F1
#
_entry.id   AF-A0A493TL39-F1
#
_cell.length_a   1.000
_cell.length_b   1.000
_cell.length_c   1.000
_cell.angle_alpha   90.00
_cell.angle_beta   90.00
_cell.angle_gamma   90.00
#
_symmetry.space_group_name_H-M   'P 1'
#
loop_
_entity.id
_entity.type
_entity.pdbx_description
1 polymer ?
#
loop_
_entity_poly.entity_id
_entity_poly.type
_entity_poly.pdbx_seq_one_letter_code
_entity_poly.pdbx_strand_id
1 'polypeptide(L)'
;MILCFQMKRMSCCSIMHSGADSVLLLIISLYNLLGFCLQIISLWQDRALEEFRMHLSSEEAKIDITRNDLPWEFMTDRLPTILFFPHHRKEQSMKFPEDFSVNLPNLLKFILHYSSLSSSAPCTKECLHKETVLQQGHILHLEKEIQKLRSEISALHQAHNHLEAQLSEAKREEHQVQQQKHILEKQHKTLQLHSEQLQATFDQKNRELLEMAEKLQELADASENLLKENTLLRILVASREGKLQGKDEINEALQPEQKLSDDNILVSTATATSEEKRIDIDTLETEHSSKNRTE
;
A
#
# COMPACT_ATOMS: atom_id res chain seq x y z
N MET A 1 -4.19 4.00 -47.96
CA MET A 1 -3.83 2.80 -47.17
C MET A 1 -4.70 1.65 -47.67
N ILE A 2 -4.26 1.01 -48.75
CA ILE A 2 -4.97 -0.09 -49.39
C ILE A 2 -4.59 -1.33 -48.58
N LEU A 3 -5.51 -1.82 -47.74
CA LEU A 3 -5.28 -3.07 -47.04
C LEU A 3 -5.24 -4.21 -48.07
N CYS A 4 -4.02 -4.68 -48.35
CA CYS A 4 -3.77 -6.01 -48.91
C CYS A 4 -4.24 -7.05 -47.88
N PHE A 5 -5.54 -7.35 -47.88
CA PHE A 5 -6.01 -8.61 -47.33
C PHE A 5 -5.76 -9.70 -48.36
N GLN A 6 -5.05 -10.75 -47.94
CA GLN A 6 -4.79 -11.94 -48.72
C GLN A 6 -6.11 -12.52 -49.25
N MET A 7 -6.40 -12.24 -50.51
CA MET A 7 -7.43 -12.91 -51.29
C MET A 7 -7.04 -14.39 -51.39
N LYS A 8 -7.76 -15.26 -50.67
CA LYS A 8 -7.68 -16.70 -50.93
C LYS A 8 -8.30 -16.93 -52.31
N ARG A 9 -7.47 -16.94 -53.36
CA ARG A 9 -7.88 -17.35 -54.70
C ARG A 9 -8.29 -18.82 -54.62
N MET A 10 -9.57 -19.08 -54.45
CA MET A 10 -10.11 -20.42 -54.56
C MET A 10 -10.68 -20.60 -55.96
N SER A 11 -10.20 -21.64 -56.64
CA SER A 11 -10.91 -22.16 -57.80
C SER A 11 -12.26 -22.70 -57.34
N CYS A 12 -13.29 -22.62 -58.18
CA CYS A 12 -14.60 -23.21 -57.90
C CYS A 12 -14.47 -24.70 -57.50
N CYS A 13 -13.52 -25.42 -58.11
CA CYS A 13 -13.23 -26.82 -57.80
C CYS A 13 -12.72 -27.00 -56.35
N SER A 14 -11.93 -26.05 -55.83
CA SER A 14 -11.45 -26.04 -54.45
C SER A 14 -12.56 -25.74 -53.44
N ILE A 15 -13.60 -24.98 -53.82
CA ILE A 15 -14.75 -24.70 -52.95
C ILE A 15 -15.67 -25.93 -52.85
N MET A 16 -15.88 -26.62 -53.97
CA MET A 16 -16.71 -27.83 -54.00
C MET A 16 -16.06 -29.02 -53.27
N HIS A 17 -14.73 -29.16 -53.36
CA HIS A 17 -13.97 -30.23 -52.70
C HIS A 17 -13.40 -29.82 -51.33
N SER A 18 -13.70 -28.62 -50.84
CA SER A 18 -13.26 -28.20 -49.50
C SER A 18 -14.02 -29.02 -48.45
N GLY A 19 -13.28 -29.71 -47.58
CA GLY A 19 -13.82 -30.33 -46.37
C GLY A 19 -14.27 -29.32 -45.31
N ALA A 20 -14.25 -28.03 -45.62
CA ALA A 20 -14.74 -26.97 -44.76
C ALA A 20 -16.25 -27.07 -44.50
N ASP A 21 -16.66 -26.39 -43.43
CA ASP A 21 -18.04 -26.13 -43.05
C ASP A 21 -18.80 -25.33 -44.14
N SER A 22 -19.98 -24.80 -43.85
CA SER A 22 -20.79 -24.08 -44.86
C SER A 22 -19.98 -22.95 -45.53
N VAL A 23 -20.09 -22.76 -46.85
CA VAL A 23 -19.34 -21.73 -47.58
C VAL A 23 -20.32 -20.71 -48.17
N LEU A 24 -20.09 -19.43 -47.93
CA LEU A 24 -20.81 -18.35 -48.62
C LEU A 24 -19.90 -17.80 -49.71
N LEU A 25 -20.35 -17.85 -50.97
CA LEU A 25 -19.62 -17.43 -52.15
C LEU A 25 -20.24 -16.17 -52.78
N LEU A 26 -19.44 -15.14 -52.98
CA LEU A 26 -19.79 -13.96 -53.78
C LEU A 26 -19.19 -14.06 -55.18
N ILE A 27 -20.05 -14.01 -56.20
CA ILE A 27 -19.64 -13.96 -57.61
C ILE A 27 -19.78 -12.52 -58.12
N ILE A 28 -18.68 -11.95 -58.63
CA ILE A 28 -18.63 -10.60 -59.21
C ILE A 28 -17.93 -10.58 -60.58
N SER A 29 -18.11 -9.48 -61.33
CA SER A 29 -17.31 -9.15 -62.51
C SER A 29 -16.65 -7.79 -62.33
N LEU A 30 -15.32 -7.73 -62.51
CA LEU A 30 -14.55 -6.48 -62.45
C LEU A 30 -14.85 -5.50 -63.60
N TYR A 31 -15.39 -5.98 -64.74
CA TYR A 31 -15.76 -5.09 -65.85
C TYR A 31 -17.06 -4.32 -65.60
N ASN A 32 -17.96 -4.88 -64.78
CA ASN A 32 -19.26 -4.31 -64.45
C ASN A 32 -19.30 -3.80 -63.00
N LEU A 33 -18.36 -2.94 -62.63
CA LEU A 33 -18.35 -2.30 -61.30
C LEU A 33 -19.34 -1.13 -61.25
N LEU A 34 -20.62 -1.43 -61.47
CA LEU A 34 -21.74 -0.49 -61.29
C LEU A 34 -22.01 -0.26 -59.79
N GLY A 35 -22.73 0.81 -59.44
CA GLY A 35 -23.00 1.20 -58.05
C GLY A 35 -23.62 0.10 -57.17
N PHE A 36 -24.45 -0.78 -57.74
CA PHE A 36 -25.02 -1.95 -57.04
C PHE A 36 -23.94 -2.95 -56.57
N CYS A 37 -22.88 -3.14 -57.35
CA CYS A 37 -21.75 -3.99 -56.98
C CYS A 37 -21.00 -3.44 -55.76
N LEU A 38 -20.82 -2.11 -55.68
CA LEU A 38 -20.16 -1.46 -54.55
C LEU A 38 -20.96 -1.61 -53.25
N GLN A 39 -22.29 -1.50 -53.33
CA GLN A 39 -23.17 -1.69 -52.17
C GLN A 39 -23.07 -3.12 -51.62
N ILE A 40 -23.11 -4.14 -52.49
CA ILE A 40 -22.97 -5.54 -52.06
C ILE A 40 -21.57 -5.82 -51.51
N ILE A 41 -20.53 -5.29 -52.15
CA ILE A 41 -19.15 -5.44 -51.64
C ILE A 41 -19.01 -4.82 -50.24
N SER A 42 -19.64 -3.66 -49.98
CA SER A 42 -19.60 -3.03 -48.66
C SER A 42 -20.32 -3.86 -47.59
N LEU A 43 -21.44 -4.52 -47.93
CA LEU A 43 -22.14 -5.43 -47.03
C LEU A 43 -21.34 -6.70 -46.73
N TRP A 44 -20.60 -7.20 -47.72
CA TRP A 44 -19.70 -8.34 -47.54
C TRP A 44 -18.51 -8.02 -46.62
N GLN A 45 -18.10 -6.75 -46.55
CA GLN A 45 -17.06 -6.27 -45.62
C GLN A 45 -17.63 -5.85 -44.26
N ASP A 46 -18.93 -5.98 -44.04
CA ASP A 46 -19.55 -5.59 -42.78
C ASP A 46 -19.08 -6.50 -41.65
N ARG A 47 -18.55 -5.91 -40.57
CA ARG A 47 -18.08 -6.65 -39.40
C ARG A 47 -19.18 -7.47 -38.74
N ALA A 48 -20.44 -7.04 -38.84
CA ALA A 48 -21.55 -7.79 -38.30
C ALA A 48 -21.80 -9.11 -39.06
N LEU A 49 -21.51 -9.13 -40.37
CA LEU A 49 -21.57 -10.35 -41.16
C LEU A 49 -20.43 -11.30 -40.76
N GLU A 50 -19.22 -10.78 -40.54
CA GLU A 50 -18.06 -11.58 -40.13
C GLU A 50 -18.23 -12.22 -38.75
N GLU A 51 -18.70 -11.46 -37.76
CA GLU A 51 -18.96 -11.97 -36.40
C GLU A 51 -20.03 -13.06 -36.39
N PHE A 52 -21.10 -12.86 -37.17
CA PHE A 52 -22.14 -13.87 -37.32
C PHE A 52 -21.62 -15.15 -37.98
N ARG A 53 -20.75 -15.03 -38.99
CA ARG A 53 -20.18 -16.18 -39.71
C ARG A 53 -19.23 -17.00 -38.84
N MET A 54 -18.47 -16.36 -37.95
CA MET A 54 -17.67 -17.05 -36.94
C MET A 54 -18.55 -17.94 -36.05
N HIS A 55 -19.74 -17.45 -35.67
CA HIS A 55 -20.68 -18.23 -34.88
C HIS A 55 -21.29 -19.43 -35.66
N LEU A 56 -21.43 -19.31 -36.98
CA LEU A 56 -21.96 -20.38 -37.85
C LEU A 56 -20.87 -21.24 -38.53
N SER A 57 -19.59 -21.05 -38.16
CA SER A 57 -18.43 -21.70 -38.78
C SER A 57 -18.47 -21.64 -40.32
N SER A 58 -18.84 -20.50 -40.92
CA SER A 58 -19.02 -20.41 -42.38
C SER A 58 -17.87 -19.69 -43.08
N GLU A 59 -17.20 -20.33 -44.05
CA GLU A 59 -16.06 -19.75 -44.78
C GLU A 59 -16.50 -18.76 -45.88
N GLU A 60 -15.76 -17.65 -46.00
CA GLU A 60 -15.99 -16.59 -46.98
C GLU A 60 -15.18 -16.86 -48.25
N ALA A 61 -15.87 -16.90 -49.39
CA ALA A 61 -15.22 -16.96 -50.70
C ALA A 61 -15.75 -15.85 -51.61
N LYS A 62 -14.87 -15.30 -52.43
CA LYS A 62 -15.21 -14.34 -53.49
C LYS A 62 -14.52 -14.75 -54.78
N ILE A 63 -15.30 -14.90 -55.85
CA ILE A 63 -14.81 -15.22 -57.19
C ILE A 63 -15.14 -14.09 -58.14
N ASP A 64 -14.13 -13.73 -58.94
CA ASP A 64 -14.27 -12.81 -60.06
C ASP A 64 -14.29 -13.59 -61.38
N ILE A 65 -15.42 -13.54 -62.07
CA ILE A 65 -15.66 -14.31 -63.31
C ILE A 65 -14.87 -13.78 -64.51
N THR A 66 -14.29 -12.57 -64.41
CA THR A 66 -13.45 -12.02 -65.48
C THR A 66 -12.08 -12.66 -65.53
N ARG A 67 -11.70 -13.35 -64.46
CA ARG A 67 -10.39 -13.98 -64.25
C ARG A 67 -10.48 -15.47 -63.94
N ASN A 68 -11.69 -16.00 -63.78
CA ASN A 68 -11.93 -17.38 -63.42
C ASN A 68 -13.11 -17.91 -64.23
N ASP A 69 -12.90 -19.05 -64.90
CA ASP A 69 -13.98 -19.76 -65.56
C ASP A 69 -14.81 -20.50 -64.50
N LEU A 70 -16.10 -20.16 -64.43
CA LEU A 70 -17.05 -20.87 -63.58
C LEU A 70 -17.64 -22.06 -64.34
N PRO A 71 -17.88 -23.21 -63.66
CA PRO A 71 -18.70 -24.28 -64.21
C PRO A 71 -20.08 -23.76 -64.62
N TRP A 72 -20.68 -24.38 -65.64
CA TRP A 72 -21.97 -23.94 -66.19
C TRP A 72 -23.09 -23.97 -65.15
N GLU A 73 -22.98 -24.85 -64.15
CA GLU A 73 -23.89 -25.02 -63.03
C GLU A 73 -23.98 -23.77 -62.14
N PHE A 74 -22.92 -22.95 -62.12
CA PHE A 74 -22.84 -21.72 -61.33
C PHE A 74 -22.79 -20.46 -62.20
N MET A 75 -23.02 -20.59 -63.51
CA MET A 75 -23.19 -19.43 -64.38
C MET A 75 -24.46 -18.68 -63.98
N THR A 76 -24.32 -17.37 -63.82
CA THR A 76 -25.42 -16.51 -63.37
C THR A 76 -25.63 -15.41 -64.40
N ASP A 77 -26.89 -15.17 -64.77
CA ASP A 77 -27.24 -14.17 -65.79
C ASP A 77 -27.05 -12.73 -65.30
N ARG A 78 -27.00 -12.53 -63.98
CA ARG A 78 -26.87 -11.22 -63.33
C ARG A 78 -25.75 -11.24 -62.29
N LEU A 79 -25.02 -10.13 -62.22
CA LEU A 79 -23.96 -9.93 -61.25
C LEU A 79 -24.21 -8.65 -60.44
N PRO A 80 -23.84 -8.60 -59.15
CA PRO A 80 -23.26 -9.70 -58.35
C PRO A 80 -24.29 -10.78 -58.00
N THR A 81 -23.85 -12.03 -57.84
CA THR A 81 -24.68 -13.12 -57.28
C THR A 81 -24.06 -13.68 -56.01
N ILE A 82 -24.89 -13.95 -55.00
CA ILE A 82 -24.49 -14.61 -53.75
C ILE A 82 -24.99 -16.06 -53.79
N LEU A 83 -24.08 -17.01 -53.53
CA LEU A 83 -24.37 -18.44 -53.42
C LEU A 83 -24.03 -18.92 -52.00
N PHE A 84 -24.84 -19.82 -51.47
CA PHE A 84 -24.59 -20.49 -50.19
C PHE A 84 -24.46 -22.00 -50.39
N PHE A 85 -23.38 -22.57 -49.87
CA PHE A 85 -23.05 -23.98 -49.94
C PHE A 85 -23.10 -24.59 -48.54
N PRO A 86 -24.19 -25.25 -48.15
CA PRO A 86 -24.34 -25.81 -46.80
C PRO A 86 -23.32 -26.92 -46.53
N HIS A 87 -23.00 -27.13 -45.25
CA HIS A 87 -22.15 -28.24 -44.82
C HIS A 87 -22.75 -29.60 -45.22
N HIS A 88 -21.90 -30.52 -45.70
CA HIS A 88 -22.23 -31.87 -46.18
C HIS A 88 -23.13 -31.99 -47.43
N ARG A 89 -23.67 -30.89 -47.97
CA ARG A 89 -24.52 -30.92 -49.19
C ARG A 89 -24.14 -29.81 -50.17
N LYS A 90 -22.88 -29.80 -50.61
CA LYS A 90 -22.37 -28.80 -51.56
C LYS A 90 -23.12 -28.82 -52.90
N GLU A 91 -23.71 -29.97 -53.28
CA GLU A 91 -24.60 -30.13 -54.45
C GLU A 91 -25.93 -29.37 -54.33
N GLN A 92 -26.34 -28.99 -53.11
CA GLN A 92 -27.55 -28.19 -52.85
C GLN A 92 -27.19 -26.73 -52.63
N SER A 93 -26.32 -26.19 -53.51
CA SER A 93 -25.99 -24.78 -53.49
C SER A 93 -27.25 -23.95 -53.73
N MET A 94 -27.52 -22.98 -52.85
CA MET A 94 -28.68 -22.11 -52.98
C MET A 94 -28.24 -20.72 -53.40
N LYS A 95 -28.87 -20.21 -54.45
CA LYS A 95 -28.71 -18.83 -54.89
C LYS A 95 -29.56 -17.90 -54.03
N PHE A 96 -29.00 -16.77 -53.62
CA PHE A 96 -29.78 -15.72 -52.96
C PHE A 96 -30.83 -15.19 -53.95
N PRO A 97 -32.13 -15.17 -53.60
CA PRO A 97 -33.17 -14.84 -54.57
C PRO A 97 -33.07 -13.37 -55.02
N GLU A 98 -33.26 -13.14 -56.32
CA GLU A 98 -33.11 -11.81 -56.94
C GLU A 98 -34.24 -10.84 -56.53
N ASP A 99 -35.38 -11.37 -56.09
CA ASP A 99 -36.55 -10.58 -55.69
C ASP A 99 -36.36 -9.85 -54.35
N PHE A 100 -35.35 -10.24 -53.55
CA PHE A 100 -35.08 -9.65 -52.24
C PHE A 100 -33.95 -8.63 -52.32
N SER A 101 -34.12 -7.51 -51.62
CA SER A 101 -33.04 -6.53 -51.44
C SER A 101 -31.88 -7.15 -50.66
N VAL A 102 -30.67 -7.07 -51.23
CA VAL A 102 -29.43 -7.51 -50.56
C VAL A 102 -29.12 -6.54 -49.42
N ASN A 103 -29.50 -6.94 -48.22
CA ASN A 103 -29.18 -6.26 -46.97
C ASN A 103 -28.74 -7.30 -45.93
N LEU A 104 -28.05 -6.84 -44.89
CA LEU A 104 -27.54 -7.72 -43.83
C LEU A 104 -28.65 -8.62 -43.23
N PRO A 105 -29.81 -8.11 -42.75
CA PRO A 105 -30.80 -8.98 -42.10
C PRO A 105 -31.42 -10.03 -43.04
N ASN A 106 -31.60 -9.73 -44.33
CA ASN A 106 -32.12 -10.72 -45.29
C ASN A 106 -31.07 -11.79 -45.60
N LEU A 107 -29.80 -11.41 -45.69
CA LEU A 107 -28.70 -12.36 -45.89
C LEU A 107 -28.55 -13.30 -44.69
N LEU A 108 -28.63 -12.76 -43.46
CA LEU A 108 -28.60 -13.57 -42.24
C LEU A 108 -29.77 -14.54 -42.16
N LYS A 109 -31.00 -14.08 -42.46
CA LYS A 109 -32.19 -14.93 -42.51
C LYS A 109 -32.04 -16.06 -43.53
N PHE A 110 -31.51 -15.75 -44.72
CA PHE A 110 -31.23 -16.72 -45.76
C PHE A 110 -30.24 -17.79 -45.28
N ILE A 111 -29.11 -17.37 -44.71
CA ILE A 111 -28.08 -18.29 -44.19
C ILE A 111 -28.63 -19.17 -43.07
N LEU A 112 -29.40 -18.61 -42.12
CA LEU A 112 -30.00 -19.38 -41.01
C LEU A 112 -31.00 -20.41 -41.51
N HIS A 113 -31.85 -20.04 -42.46
CA HIS A 113 -32.85 -20.92 -43.01
C HIS A 113 -32.20 -22.17 -43.64
N TYR A 114 -31.17 -21.99 -44.46
CA TYR A 114 -30.51 -23.11 -45.12
C TYR A 114 -29.46 -23.83 -44.26
N SER A 115 -28.91 -23.18 -43.23
CA SER A 115 -28.08 -23.84 -42.22
C SER A 115 -28.90 -24.75 -41.30
N SER A 116 -30.09 -24.32 -40.87
CA SER A 116 -30.97 -25.12 -39.99
C SER A 116 -31.60 -26.33 -40.69
N LEU A 117 -31.87 -26.23 -42.01
CA LEU A 117 -32.30 -27.37 -42.82
C LEU A 117 -31.24 -28.48 -42.92
N SER A 118 -29.95 -28.15 -42.78
CA SER A 118 -28.88 -29.14 -42.72
C SER A 118 -28.86 -29.95 -41.42
N SER A 119 -29.42 -29.40 -40.32
CA SER A 119 -29.57 -30.08 -39.02
C SER A 119 -30.91 -30.84 -38.89
N SER A 120 -31.86 -30.57 -39.77
CA SER A 120 -33.15 -31.27 -39.78
C SER A 120 -33.05 -32.58 -40.58
N ALA A 121 -32.53 -33.62 -39.93
CA ALA A 121 -33.22 -34.89 -40.03
C ALA A 121 -34.63 -34.70 -39.43
N PRO A 122 -35.68 -35.44 -39.86
CA PRO A 122 -37.00 -35.34 -39.26
C PRO A 122 -36.91 -35.79 -37.79
N CYS A 123 -36.74 -34.82 -36.89
CA CYS A 123 -36.60 -35.07 -35.46
C CYS A 123 -37.90 -35.65 -34.90
N THR A 124 -37.85 -36.89 -34.43
CA THR A 124 -38.89 -37.49 -33.61
C THR A 124 -38.89 -36.86 -32.21
N LYS A 125 -40.03 -36.94 -31.51
CA LYS A 125 -40.28 -36.31 -30.20
C LYS A 125 -39.23 -36.62 -29.12
N GLU A 126 -38.47 -37.71 -29.27
CA GLU A 126 -37.40 -38.14 -28.37
C GLU A 126 -36.12 -37.28 -28.47
N CYS A 127 -35.82 -36.71 -29.63
CA CYS A 127 -34.67 -35.82 -29.79
C CYS A 127 -34.92 -34.47 -29.11
N LEU A 128 -36.14 -33.92 -29.25
CA LEU A 128 -36.55 -32.71 -28.55
C LEU A 128 -36.46 -32.89 -27.02
N HIS A 129 -36.87 -34.06 -26.51
CA HIS A 129 -36.80 -34.34 -25.07
C HIS A 129 -35.36 -34.43 -24.55
N LYS A 130 -34.46 -35.11 -25.26
CA LYS A 130 -33.04 -35.22 -24.87
C LYS A 130 -32.33 -33.87 -24.87
N GLU A 131 -32.60 -33.04 -25.88
CA GLU A 131 -32.06 -31.68 -25.95
C GLU A 131 -32.56 -30.82 -24.78
N THR A 132 -33.86 -30.87 -24.46
CA THR A 132 -34.38 -30.13 -23.30
C THR A 132 -33.78 -30.57 -21.96
N VAL A 133 -33.50 -31.87 -21.79
CA VAL A 133 -32.88 -32.40 -20.57
C VAL A 133 -31.42 -31.95 -20.45
N LEU A 134 -30.66 -31.97 -21.56
CA LEU A 134 -29.29 -31.46 -21.59
C LEU A 134 -29.24 -29.94 -21.34
N GLN A 135 -30.12 -29.18 -22.00
CA GLN A 135 -30.26 -27.74 -21.78
C GLN A 135 -30.64 -27.42 -20.34
N GLN A 136 -31.57 -28.16 -19.75
CA GLN A 136 -31.94 -28.01 -18.34
C GLN A 136 -30.76 -28.31 -17.40
N GLY A 137 -29.95 -29.32 -17.71
CA GLY A 137 -28.73 -29.63 -16.97
C GLY A 137 -27.69 -28.51 -17.03
N HIS A 138 -27.49 -27.92 -18.21
CA HIS A 138 -26.60 -26.76 -18.39
C HIS A 138 -27.10 -25.53 -17.62
N ILE A 139 -28.40 -25.26 -17.64
CA ILE A 139 -29.01 -24.18 -16.87
C ILE A 139 -28.77 -24.39 -15.37
N LEU A 140 -29.04 -25.59 -14.84
CA LEU A 140 -28.80 -25.92 -13.43
C LEU A 140 -27.32 -25.80 -13.04
N HIS A 141 -26.39 -26.14 -13.94
CA HIS A 141 -24.97 -25.96 -13.71
C HIS A 141 -24.59 -24.48 -13.61
N LEU A 142 -25.03 -23.67 -14.57
CA LEU A 142 -24.79 -22.22 -14.59
C LEU A 142 -25.43 -21.53 -13.38
N GLU A 143 -26.63 -21.94 -12.97
CA GLU A 143 -27.28 -21.43 -11.77
C GLU A 143 -26.45 -21.70 -10.50
N LYS A 144 -25.89 -22.91 -10.37
CA LYS A 144 -24.97 -23.24 -9.25
C LYS A 144 -23.69 -22.40 -9.29
N GLU A 145 -23.14 -22.18 -10.48
CA GLU A 145 -21.92 -21.40 -10.65
C GLU A 145 -22.16 -19.91 -10.33
N ILE A 146 -23.28 -19.36 -10.77
CA ILE A 146 -23.72 -18.01 -10.39
C ILE A 146 -23.93 -17.91 -8.88
N GLN A 147 -24.57 -18.91 -8.25
CA GLN A 147 -24.77 -18.95 -6.81
C GLN A 147 -23.42 -18.95 -6.06
N LYS A 148 -22.44 -19.73 -6.54
CA LYS A 148 -21.09 -19.80 -5.99
C LYS A 148 -20.34 -18.47 -6.14
N LEU A 149 -20.39 -17.87 -7.34
CA LEU A 149 -19.75 -16.58 -7.57
C LEU A 149 -20.37 -15.48 -6.70
N ARG A 150 -21.69 -15.51 -6.47
CA ARG A 150 -22.38 -14.58 -5.57
C ARG A 150 -21.90 -14.71 -4.12
N SER A 151 -21.73 -15.93 -3.60
CA SER A 151 -21.22 -16.11 -2.24
C SER A 151 -19.76 -15.69 -2.13
N GLU A 152 -18.95 -15.93 -3.15
CA GLU A 152 -17.55 -15.49 -3.21
C GLU A 152 -17.42 -13.96 -3.25
N ILE A 153 -18.23 -13.28 -4.07
CA ILE A 153 -18.28 -11.81 -4.11
C ILE A 153 -18.75 -11.24 -2.77
N SER A 154 -19.72 -11.88 -2.11
CA SER A 154 -20.18 -11.47 -0.77
C SER A 154 -19.07 -11.61 0.27
N ALA A 155 -18.34 -12.72 0.26
CA ALA A 155 -17.22 -12.94 1.18
C ALA A 155 -16.09 -11.93 0.92
N LEU A 156 -15.80 -11.64 -0.35
CA LEU A 156 -14.80 -10.64 -0.72
C LEU A 156 -15.21 -9.22 -0.29
N HIS A 157 -16.49 -8.86 -0.42
CA HIS A 157 -17.01 -7.58 0.10
C HIS A 157 -16.88 -7.48 1.62
N GLN A 158 -17.20 -8.55 2.35
CA GLN A 158 -17.03 -8.57 3.81
C GLN A 158 -15.56 -8.39 4.21
N ALA A 159 -14.65 -9.08 3.52
CA ALA A 159 -13.22 -8.93 3.75
C ALA A 159 -12.73 -7.51 3.41
N HIS A 160 -13.22 -6.91 2.33
CA HIS A 160 -12.90 -5.53 1.96
C HIS A 160 -13.35 -4.53 3.03
N ASN A 161 -14.60 -4.62 3.48
CA ASN A 161 -15.13 -3.75 4.54
C ASN A 161 -14.36 -3.93 5.86
N HIS A 162 -13.96 -5.16 6.18
CA HIS A 162 -13.14 -5.43 7.36
C HIS A 162 -11.76 -4.78 7.26
N LEU A 163 -11.10 -4.88 6.11
CA LEU A 163 -9.82 -4.22 5.86
C LEU A 163 -9.94 -2.70 5.87
N GLU A 164 -11.02 -2.14 5.32
CA GLU A 164 -11.27 -0.71 5.36
C GLU A 164 -11.46 -0.22 6.81
N ALA A 165 -12.18 -0.97 7.64
CA ALA A 165 -12.32 -0.69 9.06
C ALA A 165 -10.96 -0.71 9.78
N GLN A 166 -10.16 -1.76 9.59
CA GLN A 166 -8.80 -1.85 10.15
C GLN A 166 -7.89 -0.71 9.68
N LEU A 167 -7.96 -0.34 8.41
CA LEU A 167 -7.16 0.76 7.86
C LEU A 167 -7.60 2.10 8.47
N SER A 168 -8.90 2.29 8.69
CA SER A 168 -9.42 3.48 9.37
C SER A 168 -8.98 3.56 10.83
N GLU A 169 -8.87 2.42 11.51
CA GLU A 169 -8.40 2.31 12.89
C GLU A 169 -6.90 2.59 12.98
N ALA A 170 -6.09 1.91 12.15
CA ALA A 170 -4.65 2.15 12.07
C ALA A 170 -4.31 3.61 11.75
N LYS A 171 -5.08 4.28 10.89
CA LYS A 171 -4.92 5.72 10.63
C LYS A 171 -5.21 6.59 11.86
N ARG A 172 -6.23 6.24 12.65
CA ARG A 172 -6.52 6.96 13.91
C ARG A 172 -5.39 6.78 14.91
N GLU A 173 -4.88 5.55 15.05
CA GLU A 173 -3.75 5.24 15.91
C GLU A 173 -2.49 5.99 15.48
N GLU A 174 -2.18 6.02 14.18
CA GLU A 174 -1.04 6.77 13.64
C GLU A 174 -1.14 8.25 14.03
N HIS A 175 -2.30 8.88 13.83
CA HIS A 175 -2.52 10.26 14.24
C HIS A 175 -2.38 10.46 15.75
N GLN A 176 -2.89 9.54 16.57
CA GLN A 176 -2.76 9.60 18.02
C GLN A 176 -1.29 9.49 18.46
N VAL A 177 -0.54 8.55 17.90
CA VAL A 177 0.90 8.37 18.17
C VAL A 177 1.67 9.61 17.73
N GLN A 178 1.34 10.19 16.57
CA GLN A 178 1.99 11.41 16.08
C GLN A 178 1.74 12.61 17.02
N GLN A 179 0.53 12.74 17.58
CA GLN A 179 0.23 13.75 18.59
C GLN A 179 1.05 13.52 19.87
N GLN A 180 1.12 12.29 20.36
CA GLN A 180 1.92 11.94 21.54
C GLN A 180 3.41 12.25 21.30
N LYS A 181 3.94 11.92 20.12
CA LYS A 181 5.30 12.27 19.71
C LYS A 181 5.55 13.77 19.79
N HIS A 182 4.66 14.60 19.24
CA HIS A 182 4.82 16.05 19.31
C HIS A 182 4.76 16.61 20.74
N ILE A 183 3.94 16.03 21.62
CA ILE A 183 3.90 16.41 23.03
C ILE A 183 5.21 16.05 23.71
N LEU A 184 5.69 14.82 23.51
CA LEU A 184 6.94 14.32 24.08
C LEU A 184 8.15 15.11 23.58
N GLU A 185 8.18 15.49 22.31
CA GLU A 185 9.22 16.36 21.74
C GLU A 185 9.23 17.75 22.40
N LYS A 186 8.07 18.34 22.69
CA LYS A 186 8.00 19.61 23.41
C LYS A 186 8.53 19.48 24.83
N GLN A 187 8.12 18.42 25.54
CA GLN A 187 8.62 18.13 26.89
C GLN A 187 10.14 17.92 26.90
N HIS A 188 10.66 17.17 25.92
CA HIS A 188 12.09 16.94 25.77
C HIS A 188 12.87 18.24 25.58
N LYS A 189 12.39 19.16 24.71
CA LYS A 189 13.00 20.48 24.52
C LYS A 189 13.01 21.30 25.82
N THR A 190 11.92 21.29 26.57
CA THR A 190 11.85 22.00 27.86
C THR A 190 12.84 21.42 28.88
N LEU A 191 12.91 20.09 28.98
CA LEU A 191 13.86 19.42 29.87
C LEU A 191 15.31 19.67 29.46
N GLN A 192 15.59 19.68 28.15
CA GLN A 192 16.91 20.02 27.63
C GLN A 192 17.31 21.44 28.03
N LEU A 193 16.42 22.42 27.84
CA LEU A 193 16.68 23.80 28.25
C LEU A 193 16.96 23.92 29.76
N HIS A 194 16.19 23.22 30.58
CA HIS A 194 16.41 23.20 32.03
C HIS A 194 17.75 22.54 32.39
N SER A 195 18.12 21.45 31.70
CA SER A 195 19.41 20.79 31.88
C SER A 195 20.58 21.71 31.52
N GLU A 196 20.49 22.44 30.41
CA GLU A 196 21.50 23.40 29.98
C GLU A 196 21.63 24.56 30.98
N GLN A 197 20.51 25.06 31.50
CA GLN A 197 20.50 26.11 32.53
C GLN A 197 21.14 25.63 33.84
N LEU A 198 20.83 24.41 34.29
CA LEU A 198 21.45 23.80 35.47
C LEU A 198 22.95 23.62 35.28
N GLN A 199 23.38 23.13 34.11
CA GLN A 199 24.79 22.97 33.80
C GLN A 199 25.53 24.31 33.84
N ALA A 200 24.97 25.35 33.21
CA ALA A 200 25.56 26.69 33.23
C ALA A 200 25.65 27.26 34.67
N THR A 201 24.64 27.01 35.49
CA THR A 201 24.63 27.42 36.91
C THR A 201 25.68 26.67 37.70
N PHE A 202 25.82 25.37 37.48
CA PHE A 202 26.84 24.54 38.11
C PHE A 202 28.25 25.01 37.72
N ASP A 203 28.50 25.25 36.44
CA ASP A 203 29.79 25.74 35.94
C ASP A 203 30.12 27.12 36.51
N GLN A 204 29.12 28.01 36.65
CA GLN A 204 29.30 29.29 37.33
C GLN A 204 29.69 29.10 38.81
N LYS A 205 28.97 28.25 39.54
CA LYS A 205 29.25 28.01 40.96
C LYS A 205 30.61 27.37 41.17
N ASN A 206 31.02 26.45 40.31
CA ASN A 206 32.37 25.89 40.33
C ASN A 206 33.44 26.95 40.11
N ARG A 207 33.24 27.88 39.17
CA ARG A 207 34.17 29.01 38.98
C ARG A 207 34.26 29.89 40.22
N GLU A 208 33.11 30.27 40.81
CA GLU A 208 33.06 31.05 42.05
C GLU A 208 33.80 30.33 43.20
N LEU A 209 33.63 29.01 43.32
CA LEU A 209 34.32 28.20 44.32
C LEU A 209 35.83 28.13 44.09
N LEU A 210 36.28 27.99 42.84
CA LEU A 210 37.70 28.00 42.49
C LEU A 210 38.35 29.36 42.80
N GLU A 211 37.71 30.47 42.44
CA GLU A 211 38.20 31.82 42.77
C GLU A 211 38.25 32.06 44.28
N MET A 212 37.26 31.57 45.03
CA MET A 212 37.27 31.67 46.49
C MET A 212 38.39 30.81 47.09
N ALA A 213 38.62 29.61 46.57
CA ALA A 213 39.71 28.75 47.00
C ALA A 213 41.08 29.40 46.74
N GLU A 214 41.27 30.02 45.58
CA GLU A 214 42.49 30.77 45.25
C GLU A 214 42.72 31.94 46.22
N LYS A 215 41.68 32.76 46.48
CA LYS A 215 41.77 33.86 47.47
C LYS A 215 42.08 33.37 48.88
N LEU A 216 41.50 32.24 49.30
CA LEU A 216 41.80 31.66 50.61
C LEU A 216 43.23 31.13 50.67
N GLN A 217 43.74 30.57 49.57
CA GLN A 217 45.14 30.15 49.47
C GLN A 217 46.08 31.37 49.57
N GLU A 218 45.81 32.45 48.85
CA GLU A 218 46.60 33.69 48.94
C GLU A 218 46.60 34.28 50.36
N LEU A 219 45.44 34.29 51.03
CA LEU A 219 45.34 34.73 52.42
C LEU A 219 46.12 33.82 53.37
N ALA A 220 46.09 32.50 53.15
CA ALA A 220 46.87 31.54 53.93
C ALA A 220 48.38 31.81 53.75
N ASP A 221 48.86 31.95 52.52
CA ASP A 221 50.27 32.24 52.21
C ASP A 221 50.74 33.58 52.81
N ALA A 222 49.91 34.63 52.70
CA ALA A 222 50.18 35.92 53.32
C ALA A 222 50.23 35.82 54.86
N SER A 223 49.32 35.05 55.45
CA SER A 223 49.32 34.81 56.90
C SER A 223 50.57 34.04 57.36
N GLU A 224 51.04 33.06 56.57
CA GLU A 224 52.26 32.31 56.84
C GLU A 224 53.48 33.24 56.76
N ASN A 225 53.55 34.13 55.77
CA ASN A 225 54.63 35.10 55.67
C ASN A 225 54.64 36.06 56.87
N LEU A 226 53.47 36.61 57.26
CA LEU A 226 53.36 37.46 58.45
C LEU A 226 53.71 36.73 59.74
N LEU A 227 53.35 35.44 59.86
CA LEU A 227 53.76 34.60 60.98
C LEU A 227 55.29 34.41 61.02
N LYS A 228 55.93 34.19 59.87
CA LYS A 228 57.40 34.12 59.77
C LYS A 228 58.03 35.44 60.20
N GLU A 229 57.54 36.57 59.70
CA GLU A 229 58.01 37.91 60.09
C GLU A 229 57.80 38.20 61.58
N ASN A 230 56.62 37.90 62.15
CA ASN A 230 56.35 38.07 63.58
C ASN A 230 57.29 37.21 64.43
N THR A 231 57.55 35.96 64.00
CA THR A 231 58.48 35.06 64.69
C THR A 231 59.90 35.63 64.67
N LEU A 232 60.36 36.14 63.52
CA LEU A 232 61.67 36.81 63.41
C LEU A 232 61.76 38.05 64.31
N LEU A 233 60.71 38.87 64.34
CA LEU A 233 60.64 40.04 65.21
C LEU A 233 60.68 39.65 66.70
N ARG A 234 59.93 38.62 67.12
CA ARG A 234 59.98 38.10 68.50
C ARG A 234 61.39 37.66 68.88
N ILE A 235 62.10 36.96 68.00
CA ILE A 235 63.49 36.54 68.24
C ILE A 235 64.42 37.76 68.39
N LEU A 236 64.26 38.78 67.53
CA LEU A 236 65.05 40.01 67.60
C LEU A 236 64.79 40.81 68.89
N VAL A 237 63.52 40.92 69.29
CA VAL A 237 63.12 41.57 70.54
C VAL A 237 63.71 40.83 71.74
N ALA A 238 63.53 39.50 71.82
CA ALA A 238 64.12 38.68 72.88
C ALA A 238 65.66 38.80 72.91
N SER A 239 66.32 38.92 71.76
CA SER A 239 67.77 39.16 71.69
C SER A 239 68.18 40.55 72.24
N ARG A 240 67.38 41.59 71.98
CA ARG A 240 67.60 42.93 72.54
C ARG A 240 67.27 42.99 74.02
N GLU A 241 66.15 42.43 74.44
CA GLU A 241 65.75 42.33 75.84
C GLU A 241 66.77 41.53 76.63
N GLY A 242 67.26 40.38 76.15
CA GLY A 242 68.37 39.66 76.78
C GLY A 242 69.68 40.46 76.84
N LYS A 243 69.95 41.36 75.88
CA LYS A 243 71.08 42.31 75.94
C LYS A 243 70.86 43.48 76.91
N LEU A 244 69.61 43.83 77.20
CA LEU A 244 69.24 44.85 78.20
C LEU A 244 69.18 44.24 79.61
N GLN A 245 68.67 43.01 79.72
CA GLN A 245 68.54 42.25 80.95
C GLN A 245 69.88 41.66 81.40
N GLY A 246 70.80 41.35 80.47
CA GLY A 246 72.23 41.14 80.79
C GLY A 246 72.95 42.38 81.35
N LYS A 247 72.26 43.52 81.45
CA LYS A 247 72.68 44.72 82.18
C LYS A 247 71.89 44.98 83.47
N ASP A 248 70.74 44.32 83.66
CA ASP A 248 69.86 44.48 84.83
C ASP A 248 69.85 43.25 85.77
N GLU A 249 70.41 42.10 85.36
CA GLU A 249 70.62 40.89 86.19
C GLU A 249 71.83 41.00 87.14
N ILE A 250 71.90 42.10 87.92
CA ILE A 250 72.69 42.13 89.17
C ILE A 250 71.78 42.23 90.40
N ASN A 251 70.49 42.53 90.26
CA ASN A 251 69.62 42.63 91.43
C ASN A 251 68.41 41.71 91.37
N GLU A 252 68.31 40.94 92.45
CA GLU A 252 67.08 40.50 93.11
C GLU A 252 66.62 39.05 92.86
N ALA A 253 67.19 38.17 93.69
CA ALA A 253 66.56 36.95 94.14
C ALA A 253 65.32 37.25 95.01
N LEU A 254 64.27 36.43 94.89
CA LEU A 254 63.59 35.68 95.99
C LEU A 254 62.19 35.18 95.55
N GLN A 255 61.94 33.91 95.85
CA GLN A 255 60.70 33.10 95.77
C GLN A 255 59.58 33.65 96.70
N PRO A 256 58.28 33.22 96.69
CA PRO A 256 57.81 31.83 96.51
C PRO A 256 56.38 31.57 95.93
N GLU A 257 56.05 30.27 95.88
CA GLU A 257 54.80 29.53 95.58
C GLU A 257 53.45 30.19 95.89
N GLN A 258 52.40 29.88 95.09
CA GLN A 258 51.11 29.43 95.65
C GLN A 258 50.19 28.66 94.68
N LYS A 259 49.47 27.72 95.29
CA LYS A 259 48.55 26.69 94.80
C LYS A 259 47.12 27.22 94.52
N LEU A 260 46.45 26.53 93.57
CA LEU A 260 45.05 26.06 93.57
C LEU A 260 43.88 27.07 93.43
N SER A 261 43.01 26.84 92.45
CA SER A 261 41.55 26.73 92.67
C SER A 261 40.83 26.16 91.44
N ASP A 262 39.96 25.21 91.73
CA ASP A 262 38.94 24.60 90.87
C ASP A 262 37.92 25.63 90.35
N ASP A 263 37.29 25.35 89.19
CA ASP A 263 35.87 24.99 89.18
C ASP A 263 35.39 24.47 87.80
N ASN A 264 34.63 23.38 87.88
CA ASN A 264 33.83 22.80 86.81
C ASN A 264 32.64 23.72 86.45
N ILE A 265 32.20 23.73 85.19
CA ILE A 265 30.76 23.70 84.83
C ILE A 265 30.61 23.22 83.37
N LEU A 266 29.76 22.20 83.24
CA LEU A 266 29.15 21.60 82.05
C LEU A 266 28.58 22.64 81.07
N VAL A 267 28.51 22.31 79.76
CA VAL A 267 27.29 22.47 78.91
C VAL A 267 27.52 21.93 77.48
N SER A 268 26.65 20.96 77.15
CA SER A 268 26.01 20.61 75.87
C SER A 268 26.81 20.13 74.65
N THR A 269 26.77 18.80 74.50
CA THR A 269 26.40 18.09 73.27
C THR A 269 25.20 18.72 72.56
N ALA A 270 25.34 18.97 71.26
CA ALA A 270 24.21 19.12 70.33
C ALA A 270 24.34 18.04 69.24
N THR A 271 23.55 16.99 69.40
CA THR A 271 23.25 15.98 68.39
C THR A 271 22.28 16.59 67.37
N ALA A 272 22.65 16.53 66.09
CA ALA A 272 21.76 16.88 64.99
C ALA A 272 20.69 15.79 64.82
N THR A 273 19.42 16.13 65.04
CA THR A 273 18.27 15.34 64.62
C THR A 273 17.94 15.66 63.17
N SER A 274 18.05 14.64 62.31
CA SER A 274 17.56 14.61 60.95
C SER A 274 16.04 14.44 60.96
N GLU A 275 15.29 15.41 60.44
CA GLU A 275 13.87 15.27 60.14
C GLU A 275 13.71 14.54 58.78
N GLU A 276 13.49 13.22 58.83
CA GLU A 276 12.99 12.44 57.70
C GLU A 276 11.47 12.33 57.82
N LYS A 277 10.75 13.15 57.07
CA LYS A 277 9.29 13.07 56.94
C LYS A 277 8.94 12.00 55.91
N ARG A 278 8.75 10.76 56.38
CA ARG A 278 7.94 9.75 55.67
C ARG A 278 6.47 10.12 55.78
N ILE A 279 5.77 10.11 54.65
CA ILE A 279 4.32 10.01 54.62
C ILE A 279 4.00 8.59 54.13
N ASP A 280 3.49 7.78 55.04
CA ASP A 280 2.84 6.50 54.75
C ASP A 280 1.53 6.76 53.98
N ILE A 281 1.31 6.00 52.91
CA ILE A 281 -0.02 5.84 52.32
C ILE A 281 -0.42 4.40 52.58
N ASP A 282 -1.42 4.29 53.44
CA ASP A 282 -2.01 3.07 53.94
C ASP A 282 -2.82 2.35 52.85
N THR A 283 -2.83 1.04 52.97
CA THR A 283 -3.49 0.09 52.08
C THR A 283 -4.98 0.08 52.40
N LEU A 284 -5.84 0.30 51.41
CA LEU A 284 -7.28 0.01 51.55
C LEU A 284 -7.79 -0.76 50.34
N GLU A 285 -8.23 -1.97 50.67
CA GLU A 285 -8.92 -2.95 49.85
C GLU A 285 -10.08 -2.34 49.07
N THR A 286 -10.32 -2.81 47.85
CA THR A 286 -11.63 -2.68 47.20
C THR A 286 -11.89 -3.91 46.35
N GLU A 287 -12.51 -4.93 46.96
CA GLU A 287 -13.32 -5.90 46.24
C GLU A 287 -14.79 -5.43 46.21
N HIS A 288 -15.39 -5.40 45.02
CA HIS A 288 -16.73 -5.89 44.65
C HIS A 288 -17.08 -5.33 43.26
N SER A 289 -17.01 -6.15 42.20
CA SER A 289 -18.11 -6.99 41.70
C SER A 289 -19.26 -6.21 41.04
N SER A 290 -19.28 -6.17 39.70
CA SER A 290 -20.51 -6.40 38.92
C SER A 290 -20.20 -6.78 37.47
N LYS A 291 -20.22 -8.09 37.26
CA LYS A 291 -20.86 -8.83 36.15
C LYS A 291 -21.61 -7.95 35.12
N ASN A 292 -21.28 -8.08 33.84
CA ASN A 292 -22.25 -8.53 32.84
C ASN A 292 -21.60 -9.03 31.55
N ARG A 293 -22.13 -10.18 31.14
CA ARG A 293 -21.82 -11.04 30.01
C ARG A 293 -22.85 -10.69 28.92
N THR A 294 -22.45 -10.60 27.66
CA THR A 294 -23.42 -10.64 26.56
C THR A 294 -22.82 -11.47 25.43
N GLU A 295 -23.72 -12.26 24.86
CA GLU A 295 -23.59 -13.32 23.87
C GLU A 295 -22.93 -12.89 22.55
#